data_AF-A0A9D2PE89-F1
#
_entry.id   AF-A0A9D2PE89-F1
#
_cell.length_a   1.000
_cell.length_b   1.000
_cell.length_c   1.000
_cell.angle_alpha   90.00
_cell.angle_beta   90.00
_cell.angle_gamma   90.00
#
_symmetry.space_group_name_H-M   'P 1'
#
loop_
_entity.id
_entity.type
_entity.pdbx_description
1 polymer ?
#
loop_
_entity_poly.entity_id
_entity_poly.type
_entity_poly.pdbx_seq_one_letter_code
_entity_poly.pdbx_strand_id
1 'polypeptide(L)'
;MNEKIKAKPLPDAASLTIDPKHYYRQDVVGYYDFPCPMENGSVRSAKLYLAENSIYTQPTVFLLPPSGEDPWEFLEKSGWKNLAEKENLYLVILEPENGVWKTDETAYIGTMVKYINTRPFFAAFASKFYGAAYGDGADCLGIYSRRYGKSFAGAALLGTTGMSQEEKTFLETTDSPVKGVRLSQIQMPVWAVAEEETPAVSRMLEYYRKADHSQEKAEKTEWADRVYRPDPAGSGSLDEDWCADVVFSVGSWKDCVSEEFSKKLYDHLFRGTGRYPGNANGALRRDGDMKERGFQFFSEMVPGGFREDRTDLYERQWWVYVPDTVKPDQKVPAVFMFHGAGGFGLEIGDRSGWARAAKKHGFILICPCASHDNKVRKAGKMTLSNIHRTRWNSGGPTENVPGELEFMDWLYRWVLDHYSVDETRVYASGQSSGGMMAWACACYRPDYFAAAAPFSATTPDIMAKEMVPPVEGSPIAVMADMGLEDKIFEGGFSTDSARKLVEYWSHRYHLDHDWSDFQYGGDGRTATFKDGKFSNYVFRTADGVPMLRCVETETKTHAILPSECEMAWTQFFSKFTKDVKNGILYYEGRPVK
;
A
#
# COMPACT_ATOMS: atom_id res chain seq x y z
N MET A 1 -22.86 -28.91 27.38
CA MET A 1 -22.48 -28.54 26.00
C MET A 1 -22.41 -27.03 25.98
N ASN A 2 -21.22 -26.44 25.80
CA ASN A 2 -21.14 -25.01 25.54
C ASN A 2 -21.82 -24.77 24.18
N GLU A 3 -22.73 -23.81 24.14
CA GLU A 3 -23.43 -23.43 22.92
C GLU A 3 -22.40 -22.88 21.92
N LYS A 4 -22.27 -23.51 20.74
CA LYS A 4 -21.33 -23.06 19.72
C LYS A 4 -21.66 -21.61 19.32
N ILE A 5 -20.67 -20.73 19.41
CA ILE A 5 -20.83 -19.34 18.97
C ILE A 5 -21.07 -19.33 17.46
N LYS A 6 -22.20 -18.78 17.06
CA LYS A 6 -22.56 -18.63 15.65
C LYS A 6 -22.05 -17.31 15.11
N ALA A 7 -21.47 -17.37 13.92
CA ALA A 7 -21.12 -16.17 13.18
C ALA A 7 -22.38 -15.40 12.78
N LYS A 8 -22.29 -14.07 12.76
CA LYS A 8 -23.39 -13.20 12.35
C LYS A 8 -23.41 -13.07 10.83
N PRO A 9 -24.57 -12.87 10.18
CA PRO A 9 -24.57 -12.44 8.79
C PRO A 9 -23.95 -11.04 8.66
N LEU A 10 -23.25 -10.78 7.55
CA LEU A 10 -22.77 -9.42 7.25
C LEU A 10 -23.96 -8.44 7.15
N PRO A 11 -23.77 -7.18 7.58
CA PRO A 11 -24.81 -6.16 7.42
C PRO A 11 -25.05 -5.85 5.94
N ASP A 12 -26.21 -5.27 5.64
CA ASP A 12 -26.46 -4.71 4.32
C ASP A 12 -25.56 -3.47 4.14
N ALA A 13 -24.82 -3.40 3.03
CA ALA A 13 -23.99 -2.25 2.70
C ALA A 13 -24.80 -0.94 2.63
N ALA A 14 -26.09 -1.00 2.27
CA ALA A 14 -26.98 0.16 2.25
C ALA A 14 -27.40 0.66 3.64
N SER A 15 -27.22 -0.16 4.68
CA SER A 15 -27.58 0.18 6.07
C SER A 15 -26.48 0.96 6.81
N LEU A 16 -25.27 1.00 6.26
CA LEU A 16 -24.13 1.71 6.86
C LEU A 16 -24.35 3.22 6.77
N THR A 17 -23.88 3.96 7.78
CA THR A 17 -24.06 5.42 7.87
C THR A 17 -22.77 6.10 8.27
N ILE A 18 -22.58 7.32 7.76
CA ILE A 18 -21.45 8.17 8.14
C ILE A 18 -21.84 8.98 9.38
N ASP A 19 -20.94 9.01 10.36
CA ASP A 19 -20.97 9.96 11.45
C ASP A 19 -19.84 10.97 11.28
N PRO A 20 -20.14 12.26 11.03
CA PRO A 20 -19.10 13.28 10.85
C PRO A 20 -18.10 13.38 12.01
N LYS A 21 -18.45 13.01 13.25
CA LYS A 21 -17.53 13.06 14.40
C LYS A 21 -16.62 11.84 14.53
N HIS A 22 -16.99 10.75 13.87
CA HIS A 22 -16.28 9.49 13.87
C HIS A 22 -16.16 8.99 12.43
N TYR A 23 -15.67 9.88 11.57
CA TYR A 23 -15.85 9.79 10.13
C TYR A 23 -15.18 8.52 9.57
N TYR A 24 -14.05 8.12 10.16
CA TYR A 24 -13.26 6.96 9.73
C TYR A 24 -13.44 5.72 10.61
N ARG A 25 -14.51 5.64 11.42
CA ARG A 25 -14.70 4.48 12.31
C ARG A 25 -14.94 3.18 11.54
N GLN A 26 -14.57 2.06 12.14
CA GLN A 26 -14.90 0.73 11.63
C GLN A 26 -16.26 0.30 12.22
N ASP A 27 -17.34 0.39 11.43
CA ASP A 27 -18.70 0.05 11.89
C ASP A 27 -18.97 -1.45 11.99
N VAL A 28 -18.25 -2.27 11.23
CA VAL A 28 -18.42 -3.72 11.21
C VAL A 28 -17.33 -4.34 12.08
N VAL A 29 -17.70 -4.86 13.24
CA VAL A 29 -16.79 -5.48 14.23
C VAL A 29 -17.36 -6.78 14.79
N GLY A 30 -16.48 -7.70 15.17
CA GLY A 30 -16.82 -9.03 15.68
C GLY A 30 -16.76 -10.13 14.62
N TYR A 31 -17.55 -11.19 14.82
CA TYR A 31 -17.46 -12.46 14.09
C TYR A 31 -18.62 -12.66 13.10
N TYR A 32 -18.28 -12.85 11.82
CA TYR A 32 -19.23 -12.89 10.71
C TYR A 32 -19.04 -14.08 9.76
N ASP A 33 -20.14 -14.54 9.20
CA ASP A 33 -20.15 -15.39 8.02
C ASP A 33 -19.70 -14.57 6.80
N PHE A 34 -18.71 -15.07 6.08
CA PHE A 34 -18.11 -14.38 4.94
C PHE A 34 -18.02 -15.33 3.73
N PRO A 35 -19.15 -15.68 3.10
CA PRO A 35 -19.18 -16.64 2.00
C PRO A 35 -18.35 -16.17 0.81
N CYS A 36 -17.61 -17.10 0.21
CA CYS A 36 -16.75 -16.87 -0.95
C CYS A 36 -17.41 -17.43 -2.21
N PRO A 37 -18.12 -16.61 -3.01
CA PRO A 37 -18.59 -17.04 -4.32
C PRO A 37 -17.42 -17.42 -5.24
N MET A 38 -17.41 -18.65 -5.72
CA MET A 38 -16.38 -19.16 -6.63
C MET A 38 -16.76 -18.87 -8.10
N GLU A 39 -15.76 -18.85 -8.99
CA GLU A 39 -15.97 -18.61 -10.42
C GLU A 39 -16.88 -19.67 -11.07
N ASN A 40 -16.82 -20.92 -10.61
CA ASN A 40 -17.67 -22.02 -11.06
C ASN A 40 -19.13 -21.94 -10.56
N GLY A 41 -19.49 -20.88 -9.83
CA GLY A 41 -20.84 -20.66 -9.30
C GLY A 41 -21.11 -21.29 -7.93
N SER A 42 -20.22 -22.14 -7.41
CA SER A 42 -20.30 -22.64 -6.03
C SER A 42 -20.00 -21.52 -5.02
N VAL A 43 -20.32 -21.74 -3.75
CA VAL A 43 -19.98 -20.81 -2.66
C VAL A 43 -19.23 -21.60 -1.60
N ARG A 44 -18.00 -21.20 -1.31
CA ARG A 44 -17.19 -21.76 -0.22
C ARG A 44 -17.46 -21.00 1.08
N SER A 45 -17.53 -21.72 2.19
CA SER A 45 -17.69 -21.11 3.50
C SER A 45 -16.38 -20.47 3.94
N ALA A 46 -16.46 -19.32 4.61
CA ALA A 46 -15.38 -18.71 5.35
C ALA A 46 -15.97 -17.82 6.44
N LYS A 47 -15.13 -17.41 7.37
CA LYS A 47 -15.49 -16.51 8.47
C LYS A 47 -14.58 -15.30 8.48
N LEU A 48 -15.09 -14.23 9.07
CA LEU A 48 -14.37 -12.99 9.26
C LEU A 48 -14.42 -12.62 10.73
N TYR A 49 -13.29 -12.24 11.30
CA TYR A 49 -13.22 -11.60 12.60
C TYR A 49 -12.55 -10.23 12.45
N LEU A 50 -13.27 -9.18 12.85
CA LEU A 50 -12.80 -7.80 12.85
C LEU A 50 -12.70 -7.33 14.31
N ALA A 51 -11.51 -6.96 14.76
CA ALA A 51 -11.28 -6.55 16.14
C ALA A 51 -12.16 -5.35 16.55
N GLU A 52 -12.64 -5.34 17.79
CA GLU A 52 -13.58 -4.32 18.29
C GLU A 52 -12.96 -2.93 18.34
N ASN A 53 -11.65 -2.85 18.60
CA ASN A 53 -10.91 -1.59 18.66
C ASN A 53 -10.29 -1.19 17.31
N SER A 54 -10.59 -1.91 16.24
CA SER A 54 -9.95 -1.68 14.95
C SER A 54 -10.26 -0.29 14.40
N ILE A 55 -9.23 0.36 13.88
CA ILE A 55 -9.37 1.59 13.10
C ILE A 55 -9.30 1.30 11.60
N TYR A 56 -9.45 2.33 10.79
CA TYR A 56 -9.35 2.24 9.34
C TYR A 56 -7.98 1.68 8.89
N THR A 57 -8.00 0.73 7.94
CA THR A 57 -6.80 0.09 7.34
C THR A 57 -5.92 -0.71 8.30
N GLN A 58 -6.16 -2.02 8.39
CA GLN A 58 -5.35 -2.94 9.22
C GLN A 58 -4.65 -4.05 8.42
N PRO A 59 -3.53 -4.59 8.94
CA PRO A 59 -2.99 -5.87 8.50
C PRO A 59 -4.05 -6.99 8.57
N THR A 60 -3.93 -8.00 7.72
CA THR A 60 -4.90 -9.09 7.63
C THR A 60 -4.21 -10.45 7.63
N VAL A 61 -4.65 -11.35 8.51
CA VAL A 61 -4.15 -12.73 8.60
C VAL A 61 -5.20 -13.68 8.04
N PHE A 62 -4.79 -14.44 7.03
CA PHE A 62 -5.59 -15.52 6.44
C PHE A 62 -5.25 -16.80 7.19
N LEU A 63 -6.23 -17.33 7.91
CA LEU A 63 -6.11 -18.51 8.74
C LEU A 63 -6.73 -19.71 8.04
N LEU A 64 -5.98 -20.82 7.97
CA LEU A 64 -6.47 -22.12 7.54
C LEU A 64 -6.37 -23.08 8.75
N PRO A 65 -7.43 -23.19 9.56
CA PRO A 65 -7.51 -24.16 10.67
C PRO A 65 -7.35 -25.60 10.14
N PRO A 66 -6.91 -26.57 10.96
CA PRO A 66 -6.83 -27.96 10.53
C PRO A 66 -8.24 -28.51 10.26
N SER A 67 -8.34 -29.56 9.43
CA SER A 67 -9.62 -30.18 9.08
C SER A 67 -10.44 -30.60 10.32
N GLY A 68 -11.76 -30.41 10.22
CA GLY A 68 -12.72 -30.77 11.28
C GLY A 68 -12.80 -29.83 12.49
N GLU A 69 -11.92 -28.83 12.61
CA GLU A 69 -12.04 -27.83 13.69
C GLU A 69 -13.15 -26.82 13.41
N ASP A 70 -13.80 -26.37 14.49
CA ASP A 70 -14.73 -25.25 14.46
C ASP A 70 -13.94 -23.93 14.40
N PRO A 71 -14.23 -23.01 13.45
CA PRO A 71 -13.45 -21.78 13.32
C PRO A 71 -13.43 -20.90 14.57
N TRP A 72 -14.53 -20.84 15.34
CA TRP A 72 -14.56 -20.03 16.56
C TRP A 72 -13.71 -20.67 17.66
N GLU A 73 -13.88 -21.96 17.90
CA GLU A 73 -13.08 -22.69 18.89
C GLU A 73 -11.58 -22.62 18.54
N PHE A 74 -11.25 -22.71 17.25
CA PHE A 74 -9.87 -22.55 16.79
C PHE A 74 -9.32 -21.17 17.13
N LEU A 75 -10.06 -20.09 16.86
CA LEU A 75 -9.65 -18.72 17.17
C LEU A 75 -9.41 -18.50 18.67
N GLU A 76 -10.22 -19.12 19.54
CA GLU A 76 -10.04 -19.07 20.99
C GLU A 76 -8.81 -19.86 21.45
N LYS A 77 -8.69 -21.13 21.03
CA LYS A 77 -7.58 -22.01 21.42
C LYS A 77 -6.23 -21.48 20.93
N SER A 78 -6.16 -21.01 19.69
CA SER A 78 -4.95 -20.46 19.07
C SER A 78 -4.60 -19.06 19.58
N GLY A 79 -5.51 -18.37 20.26
CA GLY A 79 -5.31 -17.00 20.71
C GLY A 79 -5.25 -15.93 19.60
N TRP A 80 -5.50 -16.29 18.33
CA TRP A 80 -5.54 -15.32 17.22
C TRP A 80 -6.56 -14.22 17.45
N LYS A 81 -7.71 -14.53 18.05
CA LYS A 81 -8.72 -13.53 18.44
C LYS A 81 -8.15 -12.50 19.40
N ASN A 82 -7.49 -12.95 20.47
CA ASN A 82 -6.89 -12.06 21.47
C ASN A 82 -5.77 -11.22 20.86
N LEU A 83 -4.97 -11.81 19.97
CA LEU A 83 -3.92 -11.09 19.26
C LEU A 83 -4.51 -10.04 18.32
N ALA A 84 -5.60 -10.35 17.62
CA ALA A 84 -6.29 -9.38 16.76
C ALA A 84 -6.79 -8.16 17.52
N GLU A 85 -7.32 -8.34 18.74
CA GLU A 85 -7.71 -7.21 19.61
C GLU A 85 -6.53 -6.36 20.07
N LYS A 86 -5.38 -7.00 20.36
CA LYS A 86 -4.18 -6.31 20.86
C LYS A 86 -3.44 -5.55 19.75
N GLU A 87 -3.34 -6.16 18.57
CA GLU A 87 -2.50 -5.68 17.47
C GLU A 87 -3.30 -5.03 16.33
N ASN A 88 -4.63 -4.92 16.48
CA ASN A 88 -5.55 -4.46 15.44
C ASN A 88 -5.40 -5.25 14.14
N LEU A 89 -5.72 -6.55 14.18
CA LEU A 89 -5.67 -7.41 13.00
C LEU A 89 -7.08 -7.73 12.50
N TYR A 90 -7.21 -7.88 11.18
CA TYR A 90 -8.34 -8.58 10.59
C TYR A 90 -7.99 -10.04 10.38
N LEU A 91 -8.92 -10.93 10.72
CA LEU A 91 -8.73 -12.37 10.53
C LEU A 91 -9.74 -12.88 9.51
N VAL A 92 -9.23 -13.52 8.46
CA VAL A 92 -10.04 -14.21 7.45
C VAL A 92 -9.82 -15.70 7.66
N ILE A 93 -10.84 -16.40 8.14
CA ILE A 93 -10.73 -17.80 8.51
C ILE A 93 -11.38 -18.63 7.40
N LEU A 94 -10.56 -19.34 6.64
CA LEU A 94 -11.00 -20.16 5.53
C LEU A 94 -11.47 -21.52 6.07
N GLU A 95 -12.52 -22.07 5.46
CA GLU A 95 -13.06 -23.37 5.85
C GLU A 95 -12.86 -24.40 4.72
N PRO A 96 -12.41 -25.63 5.05
CA PRO A 96 -12.31 -26.69 4.08
C PRO A 96 -13.70 -27.12 3.58
N GLU A 97 -13.77 -27.54 2.32
CA GLU A 97 -15.00 -28.10 1.77
C GLU A 97 -15.31 -29.45 2.43
N ASN A 98 -16.54 -29.63 2.92
CA ASN A 98 -16.95 -30.83 3.66
C ASN A 98 -16.08 -31.16 4.88
N GLY A 99 -15.43 -30.14 5.47
CA GLY A 99 -14.61 -30.31 6.67
C GLY A 99 -13.22 -30.90 6.44
N VAL A 100 -12.80 -31.12 5.18
CA VAL A 100 -11.47 -31.68 4.84
C VAL A 100 -10.77 -30.85 3.76
N TRP A 101 -9.51 -30.48 4.01
CA TRP A 101 -8.70 -29.78 3.01
C TRP A 101 -8.34 -30.67 1.83
N LYS A 102 -8.44 -30.12 0.62
CA LYS A 102 -7.95 -30.77 -0.60
C LYS A 102 -6.47 -30.50 -0.77
N THR A 103 -5.78 -31.39 -1.49
CA THR A 103 -4.34 -31.22 -1.81
C THR A 103 -4.02 -29.88 -2.49
N ASP A 104 -4.89 -29.39 -3.37
CA ASP A 104 -4.75 -28.07 -4.00
C ASP A 104 -6.01 -27.23 -3.77
N GLU A 105 -5.87 -26.14 -3.01
CA GLU A 105 -6.92 -25.17 -2.69
C GLU A 105 -6.59 -23.77 -3.22
N THR A 106 -5.66 -23.68 -4.17
CA THR A 106 -5.14 -22.40 -4.68
C THR A 106 -6.21 -21.49 -5.26
N ALA A 107 -7.20 -22.06 -5.94
CA ALA A 107 -8.33 -21.30 -6.49
C ALA A 107 -9.19 -20.66 -5.39
N TYR A 108 -9.43 -21.36 -4.28
CA TYR A 108 -10.24 -20.87 -3.17
C TYR A 108 -9.49 -19.77 -2.40
N ILE A 109 -8.23 -20.02 -2.03
CA ILE A 109 -7.38 -19.01 -1.37
C ILE A 109 -7.25 -17.77 -2.25
N GLY A 110 -6.99 -17.95 -3.55
CA GLY A 110 -6.84 -16.86 -4.50
C GLY A 110 -8.11 -16.03 -4.70
N THR A 111 -9.27 -16.68 -4.75
CA THR A 111 -10.55 -15.97 -4.83
C THR A 111 -10.79 -15.15 -3.56
N MET A 112 -10.52 -15.72 -2.39
CA MET A 112 -10.67 -15.02 -1.12
C MET A 112 -9.74 -13.81 -1.04
N VAL A 113 -8.45 -13.96 -1.36
CA VAL A 113 -7.49 -12.83 -1.40
C VAL A 113 -7.98 -11.70 -2.31
N LYS A 114 -8.52 -12.03 -3.49
CA LYS A 114 -9.11 -11.03 -4.40
C LYS A 114 -10.32 -10.33 -3.76
N TYR A 115 -11.19 -11.07 -3.07
CA TYR A 115 -12.38 -10.52 -2.43
C TYR A 115 -12.07 -9.58 -1.28
N ILE A 116 -11.14 -9.95 -0.42
CA ILE A 116 -10.70 -9.08 0.68
C ILE A 116 -10.06 -7.80 0.14
N ASN A 117 -9.31 -7.89 -0.97
CA ASN A 117 -8.78 -6.73 -1.69
C ASN A 117 -9.85 -5.79 -2.26
N THR A 118 -11.10 -6.23 -2.43
CA THR A 118 -12.20 -5.34 -2.85
C THR A 118 -12.70 -4.43 -1.73
N ARG A 119 -12.24 -4.62 -0.48
CA ARG A 119 -12.67 -3.88 0.73
C ARG A 119 -14.19 -3.91 0.93
N PRO A 120 -14.77 -5.08 1.22
CA PRO A 120 -16.20 -5.26 1.15
C PRO A 120 -16.96 -4.62 2.33
N PHE A 121 -16.40 -4.68 3.53
CA PHE A 121 -16.97 -4.15 4.79
C PHE A 121 -15.90 -3.62 5.76
N PHE A 122 -14.65 -3.61 5.32
CA PHE A 122 -13.50 -3.16 6.09
C PHE A 122 -12.39 -2.80 5.11
N ALA A 123 -11.48 -1.93 5.53
CA ALA A 123 -10.35 -1.53 4.71
C ALA A 123 -9.15 -2.42 5.03
N ALA A 124 -8.89 -3.46 4.22
CA ALA A 124 -7.71 -4.29 4.42
C ALA A 124 -6.43 -3.60 3.88
N PHE A 125 -5.31 -3.72 4.60
CA PHE A 125 -4.00 -3.30 4.09
C PHE A 125 -3.38 -4.45 3.28
N ALA A 126 -3.65 -4.47 1.97
CA ALA A 126 -3.24 -5.51 1.04
C ALA A 126 -1.75 -5.89 1.11
N SER A 127 -0.87 -4.93 1.39
CA SER A 127 0.57 -5.18 1.50
C SER A 127 0.98 -5.93 2.75
N LYS A 128 0.09 -5.99 3.75
CA LYS A 128 0.30 -6.70 5.02
C LYS A 128 -0.71 -7.83 5.16
N PHE A 129 -0.87 -8.59 4.08
CA PHE A 129 -1.55 -9.88 4.10
C PHE A 129 -0.56 -10.96 4.51
N TYR A 130 -0.94 -11.76 5.49
CA TYR A 130 -0.16 -12.90 5.96
C TYR A 130 -1.00 -14.16 5.90
N GLY A 131 -0.39 -15.32 5.69
CA GLY A 131 -1.07 -16.60 5.76
C GLY A 131 -0.55 -17.42 6.93
N ALA A 132 -1.43 -18.04 7.71
CA ALA A 132 -1.04 -19.07 8.67
C ALA A 132 -1.98 -20.27 8.56
N ALA A 133 -1.39 -21.45 8.35
CA ALA A 133 -2.12 -22.68 8.11
C ALA A 133 -1.62 -23.79 9.01
N TYR A 134 -2.55 -24.63 9.48
CA TYR A 134 -2.34 -25.62 10.52
C TYR A 134 -2.72 -27.01 10.02
N GLY A 135 -1.95 -28.03 10.42
CA GLY A 135 -2.18 -29.41 10.04
C GLY A 135 -2.20 -29.60 8.53
N ASP A 136 -3.24 -30.26 8.02
CA ASP A 136 -3.41 -30.56 6.60
C ASP A 136 -3.72 -29.34 5.71
N GLY A 137 -4.05 -28.18 6.30
CA GLY A 137 -4.13 -26.91 5.58
C GLY A 137 -2.76 -26.31 5.23
N ALA A 138 -1.68 -26.73 5.90
CA ALA A 138 -0.34 -26.15 5.75
C ALA A 138 0.18 -26.24 4.32
N ASP A 139 0.04 -27.40 3.68
CA ASP A 139 0.53 -27.61 2.32
C ASP A 139 -0.31 -26.86 1.29
N CYS A 140 -1.62 -26.69 1.52
CA CYS A 140 -2.50 -25.86 0.68
C CYS A 140 -2.00 -24.41 0.61
N LEU A 141 -1.69 -23.82 1.77
CA LEU A 141 -1.14 -22.48 1.85
C LEU A 141 0.25 -22.40 1.24
N GLY A 142 1.10 -23.41 1.46
CA GLY A 142 2.45 -23.49 0.89
C GLY A 142 2.44 -23.48 -0.64
N ILE A 143 1.60 -24.31 -1.27
CA ILE A 143 1.46 -24.34 -2.73
C ILE A 143 0.99 -22.98 -3.25
N TYR A 144 -0.01 -22.37 -2.59
CA TYR A 144 -0.52 -21.07 -3.01
C TYR A 144 0.51 -19.95 -2.86
N SER A 145 1.21 -19.87 -1.72
CA SER A 145 2.17 -18.80 -1.45
C SER A 145 3.35 -18.84 -2.42
N ARG A 146 3.80 -20.02 -2.85
CA ARG A 146 4.87 -20.18 -3.84
C ARG A 146 4.43 -19.88 -5.28
N ARG A 147 3.19 -20.22 -5.65
CA ARG A 147 2.65 -19.94 -6.99
C ARG A 147 2.20 -18.49 -7.17
N TYR A 148 1.78 -17.85 -6.08
CA TYR A 148 1.21 -16.50 -6.06
C TYR A 148 1.91 -15.63 -5.01
N GLY A 149 3.24 -15.55 -5.09
CA GLY A 149 4.08 -14.85 -4.11
C GLY A 149 3.64 -13.42 -3.79
N LYS A 150 3.02 -12.72 -4.75
CA LYS A 150 2.46 -11.37 -4.56
C LYS A 150 1.37 -11.28 -3.48
N SER A 151 0.68 -12.37 -3.17
CA SER A 151 -0.50 -12.33 -2.31
C SER A 151 -0.19 -12.19 -0.82
N PHE A 152 1.00 -12.60 -0.37
CA PHE A 152 1.36 -12.62 1.05
C PHE A 152 2.74 -12.03 1.32
N ALA A 153 2.84 -11.24 2.39
CA ALA A 153 4.08 -10.72 2.94
C ALA A 153 4.80 -11.74 3.84
N GLY A 154 4.15 -12.85 4.20
CA GLY A 154 4.75 -13.98 4.90
C GLY A 154 3.76 -15.14 5.07
N ALA A 155 4.27 -16.35 5.26
CA ALA A 155 3.47 -17.56 5.40
C ALA A 155 3.97 -18.47 6.55
N ALA A 156 3.04 -18.95 7.39
CA ALA A 156 3.31 -19.98 8.40
C ALA A 156 2.69 -21.32 7.97
N LEU A 157 3.54 -22.34 7.84
CA LEU A 157 3.19 -23.68 7.34
C LEU A 157 3.34 -24.69 8.49
N LEU A 158 2.35 -24.72 9.37
CA LEU A 158 2.43 -25.40 10.66
C LEU A 158 1.88 -26.82 10.53
N GLY A 159 2.76 -27.82 10.45
CA GLY A 159 2.39 -29.21 10.15
C GLY A 159 2.57 -29.60 8.68
N THR A 160 3.40 -28.88 7.93
CA THR A 160 3.68 -29.14 6.52
C THR A 160 4.37 -30.48 6.30
N THR A 161 4.01 -31.17 5.20
CA THR A 161 4.68 -32.40 4.78
C THR A 161 5.87 -32.15 3.84
N GLY A 162 6.09 -30.89 3.46
CA GLY A 162 7.19 -30.44 2.62
C GLY A 162 6.81 -30.19 1.16
N MET A 163 7.79 -30.32 0.26
CA MET A 163 7.65 -30.01 -1.17
C MET A 163 8.01 -31.22 -2.02
N SER A 164 7.16 -31.52 -3.02
CA SER A 164 7.42 -32.58 -3.99
C SER A 164 8.48 -32.15 -5.03
N GLN A 165 9.10 -33.13 -5.70
CA GLN A 165 10.09 -32.83 -6.74
C GLN A 165 9.44 -32.21 -7.98
N GLU A 166 8.21 -32.60 -8.30
CA GLU A 166 7.40 -32.06 -9.38
C GLU A 166 7.08 -30.58 -9.11
N GLU A 167 6.70 -30.24 -7.88
CA GLU A 167 6.44 -28.85 -7.50
C GLU A 167 7.70 -27.99 -7.59
N LYS A 168 8.85 -28.46 -7.07
CA LYS A 168 10.14 -27.75 -7.18
C LYS A 168 10.46 -27.47 -8.66
N THR A 169 10.35 -28.48 -9.51
CA THR A 169 10.63 -28.37 -10.95
C THR A 169 9.69 -27.37 -11.62
N PHE A 170 8.40 -27.41 -11.30
CA PHE A 170 7.42 -26.46 -11.80
C PHE A 170 7.80 -25.02 -11.43
N LEU A 171 8.14 -24.75 -10.16
CA LEU A 171 8.48 -23.41 -9.69
C LEU A 171 9.82 -22.88 -10.25
N GLU A 172 10.78 -23.77 -10.50
CA GLU A 172 12.08 -23.42 -11.09
C GLU A 172 11.99 -23.14 -12.60
N THR A 173 10.98 -23.68 -13.28
CA THR A 173 10.81 -23.54 -14.73
C THR A 173 9.68 -22.59 -15.13
N THR A 174 8.78 -22.24 -14.22
CA THR A 174 7.66 -21.32 -14.51
C THR A 174 8.08 -19.87 -14.37
N ASP A 175 7.85 -19.07 -15.42
CA ASP A 175 8.03 -17.62 -15.38
C ASP A 175 7.01 -16.97 -14.44
N SER A 176 7.48 -15.99 -13.69
CA SER A 176 6.62 -15.07 -12.96
C SER A 176 6.05 -14.01 -13.91
N PRO A 177 5.07 -13.21 -13.46
CA PRO A 177 4.61 -12.02 -14.20
C PRO A 177 5.71 -10.99 -14.52
N VAL A 178 6.86 -11.03 -13.84
CA VAL A 178 8.02 -10.18 -14.17
C VAL A 178 8.93 -10.92 -15.14
N LYS A 179 9.15 -10.32 -16.31
CA LYS A 179 9.94 -10.90 -17.39
C LYS A 179 11.34 -11.30 -16.91
N GLY A 180 11.72 -12.56 -17.18
CA GLY A 180 13.05 -13.09 -16.85
C GLY A 180 13.21 -13.55 -15.39
N VAL A 181 12.15 -13.47 -14.57
CA VAL A 181 12.15 -13.93 -13.18
C VAL A 181 11.26 -15.16 -13.07
N ARG A 182 11.78 -16.25 -12.49
CA ARG A 182 11.03 -17.48 -12.20
C ARG A 182 10.29 -17.37 -10.87
N LEU A 183 9.23 -18.18 -10.68
CA LEU A 183 8.52 -18.24 -9.39
C LEU A 183 9.44 -18.62 -8.21
N SER A 184 10.44 -19.48 -8.46
CA SER A 184 11.49 -19.85 -7.49
C SER A 184 12.45 -18.72 -7.07
N GLN A 185 12.33 -17.53 -7.65
CA GLN A 185 13.16 -16.37 -7.32
C GLN A 185 12.39 -15.28 -6.56
N ILE A 186 11.13 -15.54 -6.19
CA ILE A 186 10.31 -14.59 -5.45
C ILE A 186 10.46 -14.89 -3.96
N GLN A 187 10.98 -13.92 -3.21
CA GLN A 187 11.17 -14.03 -1.76
C GLN A 187 9.82 -14.27 -1.05
N MET A 188 9.79 -15.07 0.01
CA MET A 188 8.63 -15.32 0.87
C MET A 188 9.08 -15.66 2.30
N PRO A 189 9.00 -14.72 3.26
CA PRO A 189 9.25 -15.03 4.66
C PRO A 189 8.37 -16.20 5.10
N VAL A 190 8.99 -17.24 5.64
CA VAL A 190 8.29 -18.49 5.96
C VAL A 190 8.67 -19.02 7.33
N TRP A 191 7.68 -19.54 8.06
CA TRP A 191 7.93 -20.39 9.23
C TRP A 191 7.26 -21.74 9.02
N ALA A 192 8.08 -22.77 8.83
CA ALA A 192 7.64 -24.15 8.68
C ALA A 192 7.80 -24.92 9.99
N VAL A 193 6.78 -25.68 10.37
CA VAL A 193 6.85 -26.65 11.47
C VAL A 193 6.50 -28.03 10.91
N ALA A 194 7.32 -29.04 11.21
CA ALA A 194 7.07 -30.42 10.81
C ALA A 194 7.50 -31.38 11.92
N GLU A 195 6.86 -32.55 12.03
CA GLU A 195 7.19 -33.54 13.07
C GLU A 195 8.63 -34.06 12.94
N GLU A 196 9.14 -34.12 11.72
CA GLU A 196 10.51 -34.44 11.39
C GLU A 196 10.94 -33.77 10.09
N GLU A 197 12.26 -33.63 9.88
CA GLU A 197 12.80 -33.15 8.62
C GLU A 197 12.93 -34.33 7.63
N THR A 198 11.85 -34.59 6.90
CA THR A 198 11.85 -35.55 5.79
C THR A 198 12.60 -34.99 4.57
N PRO A 199 12.94 -35.83 3.57
CA PRO A 199 13.50 -35.35 2.30
C PRO A 199 12.63 -34.35 1.54
N ALA A 200 11.30 -34.36 1.75
CA ALA A 200 10.39 -33.37 1.16
C ALA A 200 10.47 -32.04 1.93
N VAL A 201 10.57 -32.08 3.25
CA VAL A 201 10.75 -30.89 4.10
C VAL A 201 12.10 -30.24 3.81
N SER A 202 13.20 -30.99 3.76
CA SER A 202 14.52 -30.45 3.40
C SER A 202 14.51 -29.77 2.02
N ARG A 203 13.82 -30.36 1.03
CA ARG A 203 13.67 -29.79 -0.31
C ARG A 203 12.94 -28.45 -0.29
N MET A 204 11.88 -28.36 0.50
CA MET A 204 11.13 -27.12 0.69
C MET A 204 11.98 -26.04 1.36
N LEU A 205 12.74 -26.40 2.41
CA LEU A 205 13.63 -25.46 3.09
C LEU A 205 14.74 -24.96 2.15
N GLU A 206 15.34 -25.85 1.35
CA GLU A 206 16.33 -25.46 0.34
C GLU A 206 15.74 -24.50 -0.70
N TYR A 207 14.51 -24.77 -1.17
CA TYR A 207 13.80 -23.88 -2.09
C TYR A 207 13.66 -22.47 -1.52
N TYR A 208 13.11 -22.34 -0.31
CA TYR A 208 12.91 -21.02 0.31
C TYR A 208 14.23 -20.32 0.57
N ARG A 209 15.22 -21.04 1.11
CA ARG A 209 16.55 -20.45 1.38
C ARG A 209 17.20 -19.85 0.14
N LYS A 210 17.04 -20.51 -1.03
CA LYS A 210 17.54 -20.00 -2.31
C LYS A 210 16.74 -18.78 -2.78
N ALA A 211 15.41 -18.83 -2.68
CA ALA A 211 14.53 -17.71 -3.06
C ALA A 211 14.73 -16.47 -2.18
N ASP A 212 15.01 -16.68 -0.89
CA ASP A 212 15.10 -15.67 0.16
C ASP A 212 16.53 -15.17 0.41
N HIS A 213 17.47 -15.55 -0.45
CA HIS A 213 18.89 -15.14 -0.35
C HIS A 213 19.49 -15.44 1.03
N SER A 214 19.11 -16.56 1.62
CA SER A 214 19.49 -16.92 2.98
C SER A 214 20.99 -17.21 3.13
N GLN A 215 21.51 -16.93 4.31
CA GLN A 215 22.83 -17.38 4.76
C GLN A 215 22.95 -18.91 4.74
N GLU A 216 24.20 -19.40 4.67
CA GLU A 216 24.48 -20.84 4.69
C GLU A 216 24.16 -21.49 6.05
N LYS A 217 24.42 -20.78 7.16
CA LYS A 217 24.23 -21.29 8.52
C LYS A 217 22.92 -20.76 9.11
N ALA A 218 22.16 -21.66 9.72
CA ALA A 218 21.04 -21.27 10.57
C ALA A 218 21.54 -20.84 11.94
N GLU A 219 20.81 -19.91 12.54
CA GLU A 219 20.91 -19.59 13.95
C GLU A 219 19.84 -20.36 14.73
N LYS A 220 20.22 -20.93 15.87
CA LYS A 220 19.26 -21.43 16.86
C LYS A 220 18.85 -20.28 17.77
N THR A 221 17.57 -20.10 17.97
CA THR A 221 17.02 -19.06 18.85
C THR A 221 16.24 -19.69 20.01
N GLU A 222 15.80 -18.88 20.96
CA GLU A 222 14.91 -19.35 22.04
C GLU A 222 13.52 -19.75 21.51
N TRP A 223 13.14 -19.26 20.33
CA TRP A 223 11.79 -19.36 19.78
C TRP A 223 11.69 -20.26 18.54
N ALA A 224 12.80 -20.64 17.92
CA ALA A 224 12.85 -21.57 16.80
C ALA A 224 14.18 -22.33 16.72
N ASP A 225 14.13 -23.57 16.22
CA ASP A 225 15.30 -24.44 16.08
C ASP A 225 16.31 -23.94 15.06
N ARG A 226 15.82 -23.42 13.92
CA ARG A 226 16.66 -22.90 12.83
C ARG A 226 16.03 -21.65 12.23
N VAL A 227 16.77 -20.56 12.25
CA VAL A 227 16.44 -19.30 11.58
C VAL A 227 17.54 -19.02 10.56
N TYR A 228 17.21 -19.07 9.28
CA TYR A 228 18.09 -18.60 8.22
C TYR A 228 17.68 -17.18 7.87
N ARG A 229 18.57 -16.23 8.13
CA ARG A 229 18.37 -14.83 7.75
C ARG A 229 18.91 -14.57 6.34
N PRO A 230 18.43 -13.54 5.64
CA PRO A 230 19.06 -13.07 4.42
C PRO A 230 20.56 -12.79 4.61
N ASP A 231 21.34 -13.01 3.56
CA ASP A 231 22.77 -12.70 3.53
C ASP A 231 23.00 -11.18 3.63
N PRO A 232 23.64 -10.68 4.70
CA PRO A 232 23.87 -9.25 4.88
C PRO A 232 24.86 -8.66 3.86
N ALA A 233 25.61 -9.49 3.13
CA ALA A 233 26.45 -9.03 2.03
C ALA A 233 25.63 -8.51 0.84
N GLY A 234 24.34 -8.85 0.76
CA GLY A 234 23.38 -8.23 -0.14
C GLY A 234 22.27 -7.51 0.64
N SER A 235 21.71 -6.46 0.06
CA SER A 235 20.64 -5.68 0.70
C SER A 235 19.43 -5.47 -0.22
N GLY A 236 19.31 -6.26 -1.29
CA GLY A 236 18.33 -6.04 -2.34
C GLY A 236 18.56 -4.73 -3.09
N SER A 237 17.48 -4.02 -3.40
CA SER A 237 17.48 -2.71 -4.07
C SER A 237 16.76 -1.67 -3.19
N LEU A 238 16.76 -0.41 -3.61
CA LEU A 238 16.00 0.63 -2.89
C LEU A 238 14.48 0.32 -2.84
N ASP A 239 13.97 -0.44 -3.81
CA ASP A 239 12.53 -0.73 -3.93
C ASP A 239 12.09 -2.03 -3.26
N GLU A 240 13.02 -2.97 -3.06
CA GLU A 240 12.78 -4.30 -2.51
C GLU A 240 13.98 -4.72 -1.66
N ASP A 241 13.74 -5.01 -0.38
CA ASP A 241 14.77 -5.42 0.56
C ASP A 241 14.93 -6.96 0.51
N TRP A 242 16.16 -7.44 0.70
CA TRP A 242 16.39 -8.85 1.05
C TRP A 242 16.14 -9.03 2.55
N CYS A 243 14.89 -9.37 2.90
CA CYS A 243 14.41 -9.33 4.29
C CYS A 243 13.59 -10.56 4.71
N ALA A 244 13.55 -11.61 3.88
CA ALA A 244 12.80 -12.82 4.14
C ALA A 244 13.57 -13.83 5.01
N ASP A 245 13.05 -14.07 6.22
CA ASP A 245 13.56 -15.12 7.10
C ASP A 245 12.95 -16.48 6.70
N VAL A 246 13.79 -17.53 6.67
CA VAL A 246 13.34 -18.92 6.59
C VAL A 246 13.50 -19.56 7.97
N VAL A 247 12.37 -19.77 8.63
CA VAL A 247 12.30 -20.33 9.98
C VAL A 247 11.82 -21.78 9.92
N PHE A 248 12.48 -22.66 10.67
CA PHE A 248 12.06 -24.04 10.83
C PHE A 248 12.07 -24.47 12.30
N SER A 249 11.06 -25.25 12.68
CA SER A 249 11.01 -25.92 13.98
C SER A 249 10.53 -27.37 13.85
N VAL A 250 11.10 -28.27 14.63
CA VAL A 250 10.68 -29.67 14.71
C VAL A 250 9.62 -29.81 15.80
N GLY A 251 8.44 -30.32 15.46
CA GLY A 251 7.37 -30.50 16.45
C GLY A 251 5.99 -30.74 15.83
N SER A 252 5.01 -30.96 16.70
CA SER A 252 3.62 -31.13 16.26
C SER A 252 2.99 -29.76 15.98
N TRP A 253 2.19 -29.67 14.92
CA TRP A 253 1.37 -28.47 14.68
C TRP A 253 0.41 -28.17 15.83
N LYS A 254 0.04 -29.19 16.62
CA LYS A 254 -0.83 -29.04 17.80
C LYS A 254 -0.20 -28.13 18.85
N ASP A 255 1.11 -28.17 19.00
CA ASP A 255 1.86 -27.31 19.93
C ASP A 255 1.88 -25.85 19.46
N CYS A 256 1.57 -25.61 18.18
CA CYS A 256 1.46 -24.28 17.59
C CYS A 256 0.08 -23.63 17.83
N VAL A 257 -0.91 -24.37 18.35
CA VAL A 257 -2.27 -23.86 18.63
C VAL A 257 -2.31 -23.28 20.04
N SER A 258 -1.69 -22.12 20.21
CA SER A 258 -1.70 -21.38 21.48
C SER A 258 -1.51 -19.88 21.27
N GLU A 259 -2.00 -19.06 22.22
CA GLU A 259 -1.80 -17.61 22.18
C GLU A 259 -0.31 -17.23 22.16
N GLU A 260 0.52 -17.95 22.90
CA GLU A 260 1.97 -17.73 22.93
C GLU A 260 2.59 -17.92 21.54
N PHE A 261 2.25 -19.02 20.86
CA PHE A 261 2.80 -19.31 19.54
C PHE A 261 2.31 -18.30 18.49
N SER A 262 1.02 -17.98 18.47
CA SER A 262 0.46 -16.99 17.52
C SER A 262 1.11 -15.62 17.69
N LYS A 263 1.35 -15.18 18.93
CA LYS A 263 2.08 -13.94 19.22
C LYS A 263 3.52 -14.00 18.71
N LYS A 264 4.23 -15.08 19.04
CA LYS A 264 5.63 -15.32 18.62
C LYS A 264 5.78 -15.33 17.10
N LEU A 265 4.87 -16.00 16.41
CA LEU A 265 4.78 -16.01 14.94
C LEU A 265 4.59 -14.60 14.39
N TYR A 266 3.60 -13.86 14.91
CA TYR A 266 3.34 -12.51 14.47
C TYR A 266 4.56 -11.61 14.68
N ASP A 267 5.17 -11.63 15.86
CA ASP A 267 6.28 -10.75 16.21
C ASP A 267 7.54 -11.01 15.39
N HIS A 268 7.87 -12.28 15.13
CA HIS A 268 9.13 -12.64 14.50
C HIS A 268 9.05 -12.72 12.97
N LEU A 269 7.90 -13.13 12.41
CA LEU A 269 7.76 -13.35 10.97
C LEU A 269 6.94 -12.26 10.26
N PHE A 270 5.80 -11.83 10.84
CA PHE A 270 4.84 -10.97 10.15
C PHE A 270 5.04 -9.47 10.43
N ARG A 271 5.19 -9.10 11.71
CA ARG A 271 5.24 -7.73 12.18
C ARG A 271 6.38 -6.96 11.50
N GLY A 272 6.04 -5.82 10.92
CA GLY A 272 6.99 -4.91 10.26
C GLY A 272 7.38 -5.30 8.83
N THR A 273 6.97 -6.47 8.34
CA THR A 273 7.21 -6.90 6.95
C THR A 273 5.98 -6.62 6.10
N GLY A 274 6.19 -6.02 4.92
CA GLY A 274 5.14 -5.75 3.95
C GLY A 274 5.56 -6.15 2.55
N ARG A 275 4.63 -6.69 1.76
CA ARG A 275 4.78 -6.85 0.32
C ARG A 275 4.02 -5.76 -0.39
N TYR A 276 4.70 -4.66 -0.64
CA TYR A 276 4.13 -3.48 -1.23
C TYR A 276 3.87 -3.66 -2.72
N PRO A 277 2.95 -2.87 -3.30
CA PRO A 277 2.88 -2.75 -4.75
C PRO A 277 4.24 -2.31 -5.27
N GLY A 278 4.74 -2.96 -6.30
CA GLY A 278 6.05 -2.67 -6.87
C GLY A 278 6.05 -3.08 -8.33
N ASN A 279 6.91 -4.02 -8.66
CA ASN A 279 6.76 -4.77 -9.90
C ASN A 279 5.57 -5.75 -9.83
N ALA A 280 5.40 -6.56 -10.88
CA ALA A 280 4.29 -7.51 -10.96
C ALA A 280 4.34 -8.66 -9.94
N ASN A 281 5.45 -8.85 -9.22
CA ASN A 281 5.59 -9.80 -8.09
C ASN A 281 5.37 -9.14 -6.71
N GLY A 282 5.18 -7.81 -6.67
CA GLY A 282 5.24 -7.03 -5.44
C GLY A 282 6.68 -6.82 -4.97
N ALA A 283 6.87 -5.96 -3.97
CA ALA A 283 8.18 -5.66 -3.42
C ALA A 283 8.17 -5.88 -1.91
N LEU A 284 8.95 -6.85 -1.45
CA LEU A 284 9.07 -7.14 -0.03
C LEU A 284 9.99 -6.11 0.63
N ARG A 285 9.55 -5.52 1.74
CA ARG A 285 10.35 -4.61 2.55
C ARG A 285 10.05 -4.81 4.02
N ARG A 286 11.04 -4.53 4.88
CA ARG A 286 10.91 -4.62 6.34
C ARG A 286 11.25 -3.27 6.97
N ASP A 287 10.29 -2.37 6.92
CA ASP A 287 10.45 -1.01 7.45
C ASP A 287 10.16 -0.91 8.97
N GLY A 288 9.46 -1.90 9.55
CA GLY A 288 9.02 -1.89 10.95
C GLY A 288 7.65 -1.23 11.14
N ASP A 289 7.24 -1.01 12.40
CA ASP A 289 6.00 -0.29 12.72
C ASP A 289 6.18 1.23 12.54
N MET A 290 5.17 1.91 12.01
CA MET A 290 5.27 3.35 11.74
C MET A 290 5.37 4.20 13.00
N LYS A 291 4.64 3.86 14.07
CA LYS A 291 4.74 4.60 15.33
C LYS A 291 6.12 4.44 15.93
N GLU A 292 6.68 3.24 15.87
CA GLU A 292 8.07 2.97 16.30
C GLU A 292 9.10 3.73 15.46
N ARG A 293 8.81 3.97 14.17
CA ARG A 293 9.65 4.81 13.29
C ARG A 293 9.52 6.31 13.58
N GLY A 294 8.58 6.74 14.42
CA GLY A 294 8.37 8.14 14.81
C GLY A 294 7.20 8.85 14.11
N PHE A 295 6.30 8.11 13.44
CA PHE A 295 5.08 8.72 12.90
C PHE A 295 4.10 9.08 14.03
N GLN A 296 3.58 10.31 13.97
CA GLN A 296 2.61 10.85 14.91
C GLN A 296 1.24 10.93 14.23
N PHE A 297 0.20 10.50 14.95
CA PHE A 297 -1.20 10.53 14.49
C PHE A 297 -1.91 11.76 15.02
N PHE A 298 -2.71 12.40 14.18
CA PHE A 298 -3.53 13.55 14.52
C PHE A 298 -4.95 13.38 13.97
N SER A 299 -5.91 13.92 14.71
CA SER A 299 -7.32 13.99 14.32
C SER A 299 -7.94 15.26 14.88
N GLU A 300 -8.67 16.01 14.06
CA GLU A 300 -9.42 17.20 14.48
C GLU A 300 -10.75 17.34 13.74
N MET A 301 -11.69 18.07 14.33
CA MET A 301 -12.93 18.49 13.67
C MET A 301 -12.65 19.69 12.77
N VAL A 302 -12.67 19.47 11.46
CA VAL A 302 -12.36 20.49 10.44
C VAL A 302 -13.64 20.88 9.69
N PRO A 303 -13.86 22.18 9.39
CA PRO A 303 -14.94 22.61 8.51
C PRO A 303 -14.90 21.89 7.16
N GLY A 304 -16.04 21.33 6.76
CA GLY A 304 -16.20 20.60 5.50
C GLY A 304 -16.22 21.49 4.27
N GLY A 305 -16.51 22.78 4.44
CA GLY A 305 -16.50 23.79 3.37
C GLY A 305 -17.81 23.92 2.60
N PHE A 306 -18.82 23.11 2.91
CA PHE A 306 -20.14 23.20 2.28
C PHE A 306 -20.96 24.37 2.81
N ARG A 307 -20.83 24.69 4.11
CA ARG A 307 -21.56 25.81 4.73
C ARG A 307 -20.66 27.01 4.91
N GLU A 308 -21.16 28.18 4.52
CA GLU A 308 -20.46 29.46 4.69
C GLU A 308 -20.16 29.76 6.17
N ASP A 309 -21.03 29.32 7.09
CA ASP A 309 -20.87 29.49 8.55
C ASP A 309 -19.90 28.48 9.18
N ARG A 310 -19.33 27.55 8.39
CA ARG A 310 -18.36 26.53 8.80
C ARG A 310 -18.86 25.55 9.87
N THR A 311 -20.18 25.39 10.01
CA THR A 311 -20.78 24.50 11.00
C THR A 311 -20.82 23.02 10.57
N ASP A 312 -20.52 22.74 9.31
CA ASP A 312 -20.40 21.39 8.73
C ASP A 312 -19.05 20.74 9.11
N LEU A 313 -18.85 20.45 10.40
CA LEU A 313 -17.59 19.89 10.89
C LEU A 313 -17.49 18.38 10.62
N TYR A 314 -16.33 17.95 10.14
CA TYR A 314 -15.96 16.54 9.95
C TYR A 314 -14.65 16.23 10.67
N GLU A 315 -14.58 15.06 11.31
CA GLU A 315 -13.32 14.51 11.78
C GLU A 315 -12.40 14.25 10.57
N ARG A 316 -11.24 14.89 10.55
CA ARG A 316 -10.19 14.65 9.55
C ARG A 316 -8.96 14.10 10.26
N GLN A 317 -8.31 13.13 9.63
CA GLN A 317 -7.15 12.43 10.20
C GLN A 317 -5.93 12.59 9.30
N TRP A 318 -4.75 12.68 9.91
CA TRP A 318 -3.48 12.71 9.19
C TRP A 318 -2.34 12.17 10.06
N TRP A 319 -1.23 11.85 9.42
CA TRP A 319 -0.01 11.42 10.07
C TRP A 319 1.13 12.36 9.71
N VAL A 320 2.01 12.64 10.66
CA VAL A 320 3.23 13.43 10.43
C VAL A 320 4.43 12.59 10.83
N TYR A 321 5.45 12.57 9.97
CA TYR A 321 6.75 12.02 10.29
C TYR A 321 7.79 13.13 10.27
N VAL A 322 8.36 13.38 11.45
CA VAL A 322 9.54 14.21 11.64
C VAL A 322 10.72 13.28 11.95
N PRO A 323 11.64 13.08 11.00
CA PRO A 323 12.80 12.25 11.24
C PRO A 323 13.66 12.77 12.39
N ASP A 324 14.34 11.87 13.09
CA ASP A 324 15.35 12.18 14.11
C ASP A 324 16.54 13.00 13.56
N THR A 325 16.72 13.01 12.24
CA THR A 325 17.70 13.86 11.53
C THR A 325 17.29 15.33 11.45
N VAL A 326 16.01 15.67 11.70
CA VAL A 326 15.51 17.05 11.74
C VAL A 326 15.69 17.64 13.14
N LYS A 327 16.34 18.80 13.22
CA LYS A 327 16.52 19.52 14.49
C LYS A 327 15.31 20.43 14.78
N PRO A 328 14.81 20.50 16.03
CA PRO A 328 13.58 21.25 16.37
C PRO A 328 13.55 22.73 15.94
N ASP A 329 14.69 23.42 15.98
CA ASP A 329 14.78 24.87 15.70
C ASP A 329 15.13 25.18 14.22
N GLN A 330 15.25 24.16 13.38
CA GLN A 330 15.61 24.33 11.98
C GLN A 330 14.36 24.38 11.11
N LYS A 331 14.22 25.43 10.30
CA LYS A 331 13.25 25.44 9.20
C LYS A 331 13.64 24.40 8.15
N VAL A 332 12.82 23.37 8.00
CA VAL A 332 13.05 22.26 7.04
C VAL A 332 11.92 22.16 6.02
N PRO A 333 12.16 21.56 4.84
CA PRO A 333 11.11 21.33 3.87
C PRO A 333 10.00 20.42 4.40
N ALA A 334 8.85 20.45 3.71
CA ALA A 334 7.72 19.58 3.96
C ALA A 334 7.20 18.94 2.66
N VAL A 335 6.82 17.66 2.72
CA VAL A 335 6.19 16.94 1.60
C VAL A 335 4.83 16.42 2.06
N PHE A 336 3.77 16.83 1.38
CA PHE A 336 2.44 16.25 1.50
C PHE A 336 2.36 15.01 0.61
N MET A 337 2.05 13.85 1.19
CA MET A 337 1.97 12.57 0.49
C MET A 337 0.57 11.97 0.58
N PHE A 338 -0.13 11.97 -0.55
CA PHE A 338 -1.53 11.56 -0.66
C PHE A 338 -1.68 10.07 -1.03
N HIS A 339 -2.51 9.35 -0.28
CA HIS A 339 -2.77 7.93 -0.52
C HIS A 339 -3.67 7.66 -1.73
N GLY A 340 -3.57 6.47 -2.32
CA GLY A 340 -4.46 6.02 -3.40
C GLY A 340 -5.87 5.66 -2.93
N ALA A 341 -6.77 5.30 -3.85
CA ALA A 341 -8.17 5.01 -3.50
C ALA A 341 -8.30 3.82 -2.54
N GLY A 342 -9.00 4.07 -1.44
CA GLY A 342 -9.23 3.26 -0.25
C GLY A 342 -7.99 2.99 0.60
N GLY A 343 -6.89 3.68 0.35
CA GLY A 343 -5.75 3.73 1.28
C GLY A 343 -6.01 4.65 2.48
N PHE A 344 -4.98 4.92 3.25
CA PHE A 344 -5.05 5.80 4.42
C PHE A 344 -3.70 6.48 4.65
N GLY A 345 -3.65 7.51 5.52
CA GLY A 345 -2.40 8.23 5.82
C GLY A 345 -1.29 7.30 6.33
N LEU A 346 -1.64 6.39 7.25
CA LEU A 346 -0.73 5.34 7.73
C LEU A 346 -0.21 4.48 6.55
N GLU A 347 -1.13 3.90 5.78
CA GLU A 347 -0.84 3.02 4.64
C GLU A 347 0.20 3.61 3.67
N ILE A 348 0.00 4.85 3.23
CA ILE A 348 0.87 5.48 2.23
C ILE A 348 2.21 5.95 2.82
N GLY A 349 2.21 6.38 4.08
CA GLY A 349 3.43 6.73 4.81
C GLY A 349 4.37 5.53 4.93
N ASP A 350 3.80 4.34 5.09
CA ASP A 350 4.55 3.08 5.12
C ASP A 350 5.08 2.69 3.73
N ARG A 351 4.19 2.62 2.72
CA ARG A 351 4.51 1.95 1.45
C ARG A 351 5.20 2.81 0.39
N SER A 352 5.20 4.14 0.51
CA SER A 352 5.63 4.99 -0.60
C SER A 352 7.15 5.04 -0.79
N GLY A 353 7.90 4.99 0.31
CA GLY A 353 9.34 5.27 0.34
C GLY A 353 9.69 6.74 0.65
N TRP A 354 8.70 7.64 0.68
CA TRP A 354 8.91 9.03 1.09
C TRP A 354 9.44 9.15 2.52
N ALA A 355 9.09 8.22 3.41
CA ALA A 355 9.64 8.19 4.77
C ALA A 355 11.14 7.88 4.79
N ARG A 356 11.62 7.00 3.90
CA ARG A 356 13.06 6.72 3.72
C ARG A 356 13.78 7.96 3.21
N ALA A 357 13.21 8.64 2.21
CA ALA A 357 13.73 9.90 1.68
C ALA A 357 13.73 11.02 2.75
N ALA A 358 12.65 11.16 3.52
CA ALA A 358 12.52 12.13 4.61
C ALA A 358 13.64 11.97 5.63
N LYS A 359 13.88 10.74 6.09
CA LYS A 359 14.96 10.44 7.03
C LYS A 359 16.34 10.76 6.45
N LYS A 360 16.59 10.37 5.20
CA LYS A 360 17.88 10.55 4.52
C LYS A 360 18.20 12.03 4.27
N HIS A 361 17.21 12.83 3.90
CA HIS A 361 17.44 14.20 3.43
C HIS A 361 16.96 15.31 4.39
N GLY A 362 16.32 14.94 5.49
CA GLY A 362 15.95 15.87 6.57
C GLY A 362 14.78 16.78 6.21
N PHE A 363 13.61 16.20 5.93
CA PHE A 363 12.36 16.94 5.72
C PHE A 363 11.18 16.28 6.43
N ILE A 364 10.11 17.04 6.64
CA ILE A 364 8.88 16.56 7.27
C ILE A 364 7.97 15.92 6.22
N LEU A 365 7.39 14.76 6.53
CA LEU A 365 6.42 14.09 5.68
C LEU A 365 5.03 14.17 6.33
N ILE A 366 4.03 14.60 5.55
CA ILE A 366 2.64 14.74 5.98
C ILE A 366 1.77 13.80 5.15
N CYS A 367 1.07 12.87 5.79
CA CYS A 367 0.24 11.87 5.14
C CYS A 367 -1.23 12.02 5.57
N PRO A 368 -2.01 12.89 4.89
CA PRO A 368 -3.41 13.10 5.23
C PRO A 368 -4.33 12.00 4.69
N CYS A 369 -5.49 11.84 5.33
CA CYS A 369 -6.54 10.91 4.93
C CYS A 369 -7.63 11.62 4.11
N ALA A 370 -7.93 11.06 2.94
CA ALA A 370 -9.02 11.52 2.08
C ALA A 370 -10.39 11.24 2.72
N SER A 371 -11.43 11.87 2.21
CA SER A 371 -12.82 11.66 2.60
C SER A 371 -13.45 10.42 1.94
N HIS A 372 -14.70 10.09 2.27
CA HIS A 372 -15.48 9.05 1.58
C HIS A 372 -16.98 9.37 1.58
N ASP A 373 -17.69 8.92 0.54
CA ASP A 373 -19.14 9.03 0.49
C ASP A 373 -19.85 7.78 1.02
N ASN A 374 -21.10 7.95 1.44
CA ASN A 374 -21.96 6.81 1.80
C ASN A 374 -22.73 6.31 0.57
N LYS A 375 -22.00 5.78 -0.42
CA LYS A 375 -22.62 5.17 -1.61
C LYS A 375 -22.38 3.67 -1.65
N VAL A 376 -23.42 2.94 -2.03
CA VAL A 376 -23.32 1.54 -2.39
C VAL A 376 -22.66 1.41 -3.76
N ARG A 377 -21.74 0.45 -3.89
CA ARG A 377 -21.10 0.08 -5.15
C ARG A 377 -21.16 -1.43 -5.38
N LYS A 378 -20.86 -1.83 -6.61
CA LYS A 378 -20.71 -3.24 -6.98
C LYS A 378 -19.24 -3.56 -7.28
N ALA A 379 -18.80 -4.75 -6.88
CA ALA A 379 -17.53 -5.33 -7.31
C ALA A 379 -17.79 -6.82 -7.63
N GLY A 380 -17.87 -7.14 -8.92
CA GLY A 380 -18.35 -8.46 -9.35
C GLY A 380 -19.75 -8.74 -8.81
N LYS A 381 -19.91 -9.86 -8.09
CA LYS A 381 -21.18 -10.28 -7.48
C LYS A 381 -21.45 -9.63 -6.11
N MET A 382 -20.52 -8.85 -5.56
CA MET A 382 -20.65 -8.28 -4.21
C MET A 382 -21.28 -6.89 -4.22
N THR A 383 -22.06 -6.61 -3.19
CA THR A 383 -22.60 -5.27 -2.87
C THR A 383 -21.80 -4.69 -1.71
N LEU A 384 -21.10 -3.59 -1.95
CA LEU A 384 -20.12 -3.01 -1.02
C LEU A 384 -20.49 -1.56 -0.69
N SER A 385 -19.91 -1.00 0.36
CA SER A 385 -20.04 0.42 0.68
C SER A 385 -18.74 1.19 0.46
N ASN A 386 -18.86 2.45 0.06
CA ASN A 386 -17.73 3.38 -0.06
C ASN A 386 -17.23 3.92 1.27
N ILE A 387 -17.97 3.74 2.37
CA ILE A 387 -17.52 4.12 3.72
C ILE A 387 -16.19 3.47 4.12
N HIS A 388 -15.85 2.32 3.53
CA HIS A 388 -14.56 1.63 3.73
C HIS A 388 -13.57 1.86 2.56
N ARG A 389 -13.81 2.90 1.75
CA ARG A 389 -13.00 3.25 0.60
C ARG A 389 -12.88 4.78 0.44
N THR A 390 -11.95 5.35 1.21
CA THR A 390 -11.51 6.76 1.10
C THR A 390 -11.02 7.09 -0.30
N ARG A 391 -11.26 8.31 -0.79
CA ARG A 391 -10.80 8.74 -2.11
C ARG A 391 -10.78 10.26 -2.17
N TRP A 392 -9.73 10.82 -2.76
CA TRP A 392 -9.64 12.26 -3.00
C TRP A 392 -10.66 12.71 -4.04
N ASN A 393 -11.31 13.84 -3.78
CA ASN A 393 -12.27 14.50 -4.63
C ASN A 393 -12.03 16.02 -4.62
N SER A 394 -11.59 16.58 -5.73
CA SER A 394 -11.36 18.04 -5.85
C SER A 394 -12.54 18.80 -6.45
N GLY A 395 -13.68 18.14 -6.72
CA GLY A 395 -14.89 18.74 -7.30
C GLY A 395 -15.71 19.60 -6.33
N GLY A 396 -15.19 19.87 -5.14
CA GLY A 396 -15.81 20.67 -4.10
C GLY A 396 -16.62 19.88 -3.08
N PRO A 397 -16.94 20.50 -1.93
CA PRO A 397 -17.73 19.90 -0.86
C PRO A 397 -19.19 19.72 -1.26
N THR A 398 -19.84 18.75 -0.63
CA THR A 398 -21.30 18.56 -0.70
C THR A 398 -21.85 18.50 0.71
N GLU A 399 -23.17 18.54 0.87
CA GLU A 399 -23.83 18.43 2.17
C GLU A 399 -23.39 17.21 2.99
N ASN A 400 -22.95 16.13 2.33
CA ASN A 400 -22.63 14.85 2.99
C ASN A 400 -21.16 14.43 2.83
N VAL A 401 -20.34 15.22 2.13
CA VAL A 401 -18.93 14.90 1.86
C VAL A 401 -18.11 16.18 1.97
N PRO A 402 -17.13 16.26 2.89
CA PRO A 402 -16.28 17.44 3.03
C PRO A 402 -15.37 17.62 1.80
N GLY A 403 -14.98 18.84 1.53
CA GLY A 403 -14.11 19.20 0.42
C GLY A 403 -12.64 18.91 0.74
N GLU A 404 -11.91 18.38 -0.25
CA GLU A 404 -10.49 18.06 -0.05
C GLU A 404 -9.61 19.30 -0.15
N LEU A 405 -9.94 20.26 -1.02
CA LEU A 405 -9.14 21.48 -1.18
C LEU A 405 -9.22 22.37 0.07
N GLU A 406 -10.40 22.44 0.69
CA GLU A 406 -10.65 23.13 1.95
C GLU A 406 -9.89 22.45 3.10
N PHE A 407 -9.85 21.12 3.12
CA PHE A 407 -9.02 20.40 4.07
C PHE A 407 -7.52 20.67 3.83
N MET A 408 -7.06 20.77 2.58
CA MET A 408 -5.66 21.13 2.29
C MET A 408 -5.33 22.56 2.74
N ASP A 409 -6.23 23.52 2.53
CA ASP A 409 -6.07 24.89 3.03
C ASP A 409 -5.90 24.91 4.56
N TRP A 410 -6.74 24.15 5.25
CA TRP A 410 -6.70 24.05 6.71
C TRP A 410 -5.42 23.34 7.18
N LEU A 411 -5.10 22.18 6.60
CA LEU A 411 -3.96 21.35 7.01
C LEU A 411 -2.62 22.02 6.70
N TYR A 412 -2.52 22.75 5.58
CA TYR A 412 -1.32 23.53 5.26
C TYR A 412 -1.01 24.53 6.38
N ARG A 413 -1.99 25.33 6.81
CA ARG A 413 -1.82 26.28 7.92
C ARG A 413 -1.49 25.58 9.23
N TRP A 414 -2.23 24.52 9.55
CA TRP A 414 -1.99 23.72 10.75
C TRP A 414 -0.53 23.22 10.79
N VAL A 415 0.01 22.72 9.67
CA VAL A 415 1.40 22.25 9.60
C VAL A 415 2.40 23.39 9.86
N LEU A 416 2.17 24.58 9.30
CA LEU A 416 3.04 25.75 9.53
C LEU A 416 2.98 26.27 10.98
N ASP A 417 1.82 26.16 11.62
CA ASP A 417 1.62 26.59 13.00
C ASP A 417 2.25 25.62 14.03
N HIS A 418 2.36 24.33 13.68
CA HIS A 418 2.82 23.29 14.60
C HIS A 418 4.28 22.85 14.39
N TYR A 419 4.86 23.12 13.22
CA TYR A 419 6.21 22.67 12.88
C TYR A 419 7.07 23.80 12.28
N SER A 420 8.38 23.73 12.54
CA SER A 420 9.40 24.60 11.94
C SER A 420 9.58 24.28 10.45
N VAL A 421 8.60 24.64 9.62
CA VAL A 421 8.64 24.42 8.17
C VAL A 421 9.25 25.62 7.46
N ASP A 422 10.10 25.34 6.48
CA ASP A 422 10.48 26.30 5.46
C ASP A 422 9.33 26.42 4.45
N GLU A 423 8.51 27.45 4.61
CA GLU A 423 7.37 27.76 3.74
C GLU A 423 7.75 27.86 2.25
N THR A 424 9.02 28.13 1.94
CA THR A 424 9.48 28.19 0.55
C THR A 424 9.72 26.82 -0.08
N ARG A 425 9.71 25.75 0.73
CA ARG A 425 10.04 24.37 0.35
C ARG A 425 8.95 23.40 0.80
N VAL A 426 7.72 23.68 0.40
CA VAL A 426 6.58 22.77 0.57
C VAL A 426 6.22 22.14 -0.78
N TYR A 427 6.04 20.83 -0.79
CA TYR A 427 5.81 20.04 -1.99
C TYR A 427 4.62 19.10 -1.85
N ALA A 428 3.99 18.76 -2.98
CA ALA A 428 2.85 17.86 -3.04
C ALA A 428 3.20 16.59 -3.81
N SER A 429 2.85 15.41 -3.30
CA SER A 429 3.06 14.12 -3.97
C SER A 429 1.94 13.16 -3.61
N GLY A 430 1.75 12.11 -4.41
CA GLY A 430 0.74 11.11 -4.15
C GLY A 430 0.70 10.03 -5.21
N GLN A 431 -0.01 8.94 -4.93
CA GLN A 431 -0.16 7.82 -5.85
C GLN A 431 -1.62 7.58 -6.24
N SER A 432 -1.92 7.27 -7.51
CA SER A 432 -3.29 6.99 -7.99
C SER A 432 -4.23 8.16 -7.70
N SER A 433 -5.34 7.93 -6.99
CA SER A 433 -6.21 9.01 -6.48
C SER A 433 -5.43 10.10 -5.70
N GLY A 434 -4.35 9.74 -5.00
CA GLY A 434 -3.49 10.71 -4.35
C GLY A 434 -2.58 11.45 -5.32
N GLY A 435 -2.17 10.80 -6.42
CA GLY A 435 -1.47 11.48 -7.51
C GLY A 435 -2.39 12.47 -8.22
N MET A 436 -3.68 12.15 -8.34
CA MET A 436 -4.71 13.09 -8.79
C MET A 436 -4.81 14.27 -7.82
N MET A 437 -4.79 14.02 -6.50
CA MET A 437 -4.75 15.11 -5.52
C MET A 437 -3.49 15.97 -5.60
N ALA A 438 -2.32 15.38 -5.90
CA ALA A 438 -1.10 16.14 -6.13
C ALA A 438 -1.20 17.02 -7.39
N TRP A 439 -1.80 16.50 -8.47
CA TRP A 439 -2.19 17.31 -9.62
C TRP A 439 -3.18 18.43 -9.25
N ALA A 440 -4.20 18.12 -8.45
CA ALA A 440 -5.18 19.10 -7.98
C ALA A 440 -4.55 20.19 -7.12
N CYS A 441 -3.56 19.87 -6.28
CA CYS A 441 -2.77 20.87 -5.56
C CYS A 441 -2.03 21.79 -6.54
N ALA A 442 -1.41 21.23 -7.59
CA ALA A 442 -0.74 22.03 -8.61
C ALA A 442 -1.70 22.91 -9.42
N CYS A 443 -2.90 22.42 -9.74
CA CYS A 443 -3.91 23.17 -10.48
C CYS A 443 -4.62 24.24 -9.64
N TYR A 444 -4.98 23.93 -8.39
CA TYR A 444 -5.95 24.71 -7.62
C TYR A 444 -5.38 25.37 -6.36
N ARG A 445 -4.22 24.94 -5.88
CA ARG A 445 -3.48 25.56 -4.78
C ARG A 445 -2.00 25.77 -5.11
N PRO A 446 -1.65 26.25 -6.33
CA PRO A 446 -0.24 26.44 -6.69
C PRO A 446 0.49 27.35 -5.70
N ASP A 447 -0.17 28.31 -5.06
CA ASP A 447 0.44 29.27 -4.11
C ASP A 447 1.13 28.62 -2.90
N TYR A 448 0.71 27.43 -2.49
CA TYR A 448 1.26 26.76 -1.31
C TYR A 448 2.48 25.90 -1.61
N PHE A 449 2.66 25.50 -2.87
CA PHE A 449 3.61 24.46 -3.24
C PHE A 449 4.63 24.99 -4.27
N ALA A 450 5.91 24.70 -4.03
CA ALA A 450 6.98 25.01 -4.97
C ALA A 450 7.01 24.03 -6.15
N ALA A 451 6.70 22.76 -5.89
CA ALA A 451 6.61 21.73 -6.92
C ALA A 451 5.67 20.58 -6.50
N ALA A 452 5.22 19.80 -7.48
CA ALA A 452 4.42 18.58 -7.27
C ALA A 452 5.01 17.36 -7.98
N ALA A 453 4.81 16.16 -7.41
CA ALA A 453 5.21 14.88 -7.98
C ALA A 453 4.06 13.85 -7.92
N PRO A 454 3.12 13.89 -8.89
CA PRO A 454 2.03 12.93 -9.00
C PRO A 454 2.50 11.60 -9.63
N PHE A 455 2.24 10.49 -8.93
CA PHE A 455 2.58 9.13 -9.38
C PHE A 455 1.33 8.34 -9.80
N SER A 456 1.39 7.65 -10.93
CA SER A 456 0.30 6.84 -11.49
C SER A 456 -1.03 7.62 -11.52
N ALA A 457 -1.07 8.80 -12.14
CA ALA A 457 -2.27 9.64 -12.19
C ALA A 457 -2.32 10.47 -13.48
N THR A 458 -3.50 10.49 -14.11
CA THR A 458 -3.70 11.05 -15.45
C THR A 458 -4.62 12.27 -15.49
N THR A 459 -5.10 12.74 -14.34
CA THR A 459 -6.04 13.86 -14.20
C THR A 459 -5.93 14.45 -12.79
N PRO A 460 -6.22 15.74 -12.55
CA PRO A 460 -6.39 16.28 -11.19
C PRO A 460 -7.66 15.76 -10.51
N ASP A 461 -8.68 15.34 -11.28
CA ASP A 461 -9.96 14.89 -10.72
C ASP A 461 -10.58 13.74 -11.52
N ILE A 462 -11.15 12.75 -10.83
CA ILE A 462 -11.91 11.63 -11.43
C ILE A 462 -13.43 11.74 -11.22
N MET A 463 -13.88 12.61 -10.31
CA MET A 463 -15.26 12.76 -9.89
C MET A 463 -15.87 14.12 -10.30
N ALA A 464 -15.05 15.12 -10.64
CA ALA A 464 -15.53 16.38 -11.18
C ALA A 464 -16.29 16.15 -12.50
N LYS A 465 -17.56 16.55 -12.52
CA LYS A 465 -18.39 16.53 -13.74
C LYS A 465 -17.97 17.61 -14.74
N GLU A 466 -17.43 18.71 -14.23
CA GLU A 466 -16.86 19.81 -14.99
C GLU A 466 -15.52 20.17 -14.36
N MET A 467 -14.48 20.31 -15.19
CA MET A 467 -13.16 20.69 -14.73
C MET A 467 -13.17 22.18 -14.41
N VAL A 468 -12.90 22.54 -13.15
CA VAL A 468 -12.61 23.93 -12.79
C VAL A 468 -11.31 24.33 -13.48
N PRO A 469 -11.26 25.51 -14.14
CA PRO A 469 -10.01 26.02 -14.71
C PRO A 469 -8.94 26.14 -13.62
N PRO A 470 -7.70 25.70 -13.87
CA PRO A 470 -6.62 25.89 -12.91
C PRO A 470 -6.34 27.38 -12.63
N VAL A 471 -5.72 27.65 -11.48
CA VAL A 471 -5.28 28.99 -11.10
C VAL A 471 -4.05 29.37 -11.93
N GLU A 472 -4.17 30.38 -12.81
CA GLU A 472 -3.11 30.80 -13.73
C GLU A 472 -2.03 31.71 -13.12
N GLY A 473 -2.36 32.45 -12.05
CA GLY A 473 -1.51 33.53 -11.52
C GLY A 473 -0.28 33.10 -10.71
N SER A 474 -0.04 31.80 -10.51
CA SER A 474 1.01 31.30 -9.63
C SER A 474 1.75 30.12 -10.28
N PRO A 475 3.06 30.25 -10.58
CA PRO A 475 3.83 29.19 -11.23
C PRO A 475 4.19 28.06 -10.25
N ILE A 476 4.10 26.82 -10.70
CA ILE A 476 4.50 25.61 -9.99
C ILE A 476 5.09 24.61 -10.99
N ALA A 477 6.16 23.93 -10.60
CA ALA A 477 6.78 22.88 -11.42
C ALA A 477 6.21 21.49 -11.09
N VAL A 478 6.10 20.60 -12.09
CA VAL A 478 5.57 19.24 -11.88
C VAL A 478 6.46 18.15 -12.47
N MET A 479 6.72 17.10 -11.68
CA MET A 479 7.34 15.85 -12.15
C MET A 479 6.36 14.69 -12.01
N ALA A 480 5.70 14.32 -13.11
CA ALA A 480 4.73 13.23 -13.13
C ALA A 480 5.38 11.90 -13.52
N ASP A 481 4.84 10.79 -13.01
CA ASP A 481 5.39 9.46 -13.27
C ASP A 481 4.30 8.42 -13.56
N MET A 482 4.54 7.55 -14.54
CA MET A 482 3.69 6.43 -14.95
C MET A 482 4.49 5.13 -15.07
N GLY A 483 3.88 4.01 -14.70
CA GLY A 483 4.51 2.68 -14.82
C GLY A 483 4.21 1.99 -16.14
N LEU A 484 5.22 1.39 -16.78
CA LEU A 484 5.02 0.64 -18.04
C LEU A 484 4.11 -0.59 -17.89
N GLU A 485 4.04 -1.16 -16.70
CA GLU A 485 3.18 -2.32 -16.37
C GLU A 485 1.91 -1.90 -15.61
N ASP A 486 1.58 -0.61 -15.60
CA ASP A 486 0.36 -0.08 -14.97
C ASP A 486 -0.87 -0.41 -15.83
N LYS A 487 -1.61 -1.45 -15.42
CA LYS A 487 -2.85 -1.89 -16.09
C LYS A 487 -4.08 -1.04 -15.76
N ILE A 488 -3.99 -0.10 -14.81
CA ILE A 488 -5.09 0.83 -14.54
C ILE A 488 -5.06 2.00 -15.52
N PHE A 489 -3.86 2.46 -15.87
CA PHE A 489 -3.63 3.53 -16.83
C PHE A 489 -2.77 3.03 -17.99
N GLU A 490 -3.25 1.98 -18.67
CA GLU A 490 -2.55 1.38 -19.80
C GLU A 490 -2.32 2.41 -20.91
N GLY A 491 -1.06 2.57 -21.33
CA GLY A 491 -0.62 3.64 -22.24
C GLY A 491 -0.12 4.91 -21.56
N GLY A 492 -0.19 4.99 -20.22
CA GLY A 492 0.39 6.05 -19.39
C GLY A 492 0.07 7.46 -19.89
N PHE A 493 1.11 8.22 -20.23
CA PHE A 493 0.99 9.59 -20.74
C PHE A 493 0.32 9.70 -22.12
N SER A 494 0.25 8.60 -22.89
CA SER A 494 -0.49 8.54 -24.16
C SER A 494 -2.00 8.32 -23.98
N THR A 495 -2.50 8.14 -22.76
CA THR A 495 -3.95 8.17 -22.51
C THR A 495 -4.51 9.56 -22.78
N ASP A 496 -5.77 9.66 -23.25
CA ASP A 496 -6.38 10.95 -23.61
C ASP A 496 -6.37 11.98 -22.46
N SER A 497 -6.63 11.53 -21.23
CA SER A 497 -6.60 12.41 -20.05
C SER A 497 -5.20 12.91 -19.74
N ALA A 498 -4.19 12.02 -19.79
CA ALA A 498 -2.82 12.40 -19.45
C ALA A 498 -2.21 13.31 -20.51
N ARG A 499 -2.45 13.02 -21.80
CA ARG A 499 -2.01 13.86 -22.91
C ARG A 499 -2.55 15.28 -22.80
N LYS A 500 -3.85 15.44 -22.53
CA LYS A 500 -4.46 16.76 -22.30
C LYS A 500 -3.84 17.51 -21.14
N LEU A 501 -3.46 16.79 -20.07
CA LEU A 501 -2.82 17.39 -18.91
C LEU A 501 -1.40 17.87 -19.26
N VAL A 502 -0.60 17.04 -19.95
CA VAL A 502 0.73 17.43 -20.43
C VAL A 502 0.65 18.62 -21.38
N GLU A 503 -0.23 18.58 -22.38
CA GLU A 503 -0.48 19.69 -23.33
C GLU A 503 -0.85 20.99 -22.60
N TYR A 504 -1.72 20.91 -21.59
CA TYR A 504 -2.09 22.07 -20.78
C TYR A 504 -0.85 22.72 -20.11
N TRP A 505 0.02 21.93 -19.47
CA TRP A 505 1.21 22.45 -18.80
C TRP A 505 2.27 22.95 -19.79
N SER A 506 2.45 22.27 -20.93
CA SER A 506 3.30 22.73 -22.03
C SER A 506 2.87 24.08 -22.56
N HIS A 507 1.57 24.25 -22.83
CA HIS A 507 1.01 25.51 -23.33
C HIS A 507 1.08 26.63 -22.29
N ARG A 508 0.74 26.34 -21.03
CA ARG A 508 0.74 27.32 -19.94
C ARG A 508 2.09 28.01 -19.77
N TYR A 509 3.18 27.25 -19.90
CA TYR A 509 4.54 27.76 -19.67
C TYR A 509 5.37 27.93 -20.94
N HIS A 510 4.74 27.82 -22.12
CA HIS A 510 5.40 27.92 -23.42
C HIS A 510 6.64 27.02 -23.52
N LEU A 511 6.47 25.74 -23.17
CA LEU A 511 7.56 24.78 -23.10
C LEU A 511 8.07 24.39 -24.49
N ASP A 512 9.31 23.92 -24.55
CA ASP A 512 10.04 23.57 -25.78
C ASP A 512 9.48 22.36 -26.55
N HIS A 513 8.61 21.57 -25.92
CA HIS A 513 8.03 20.34 -26.46
C HIS A 513 6.55 20.17 -26.09
N ASP A 514 5.86 19.34 -26.86
CA ASP A 514 4.54 18.79 -26.54
C ASP A 514 4.62 17.25 -26.42
N TRP A 515 3.60 16.61 -25.85
CA TRP A 515 3.61 15.14 -25.73
C TRP A 515 3.69 14.46 -27.10
N SER A 516 3.20 15.09 -28.17
CA SER A 516 3.29 14.56 -29.53
C SER A 516 4.72 14.37 -30.05
N ASP A 517 5.71 14.99 -29.40
CA ASP A 517 7.13 14.80 -29.71
C ASP A 517 7.69 13.49 -29.13
N PHE A 518 6.91 12.79 -28.29
CA PHE A 518 7.31 11.60 -27.57
C PHE A 518 6.38 10.40 -27.81
N GLN A 519 6.85 9.20 -27.46
CA GLN A 519 6.10 7.96 -27.55
C GLN A 519 6.21 7.15 -26.25
N TYR A 520 5.05 6.73 -25.72
CA TYR A 520 4.96 5.85 -24.56
C TYR A 520 5.47 4.44 -24.85
N GLY A 521 6.28 3.88 -23.94
CA GLY A 521 6.72 2.47 -24.01
C GLY A 521 7.60 2.10 -25.21
N GLY A 522 8.14 3.10 -25.92
CA GLY A 522 8.97 2.90 -27.11
C GLY A 522 10.42 2.48 -26.81
N ASP A 523 11.12 1.99 -27.84
CA ASP A 523 12.54 1.57 -27.83
C ASP A 523 13.54 2.75 -27.85
N GLY A 524 13.15 3.90 -27.28
CA GLY A 524 14.03 5.06 -27.15
C GLY A 524 14.03 6.02 -28.33
N ARG A 525 12.92 6.18 -29.06
CA ARG A 525 12.63 7.46 -29.73
C ARG A 525 11.73 8.32 -28.83
N THR A 526 12.17 9.39 -28.17
CA THR A 526 13.48 9.81 -27.68
C THR A 526 13.21 10.40 -26.29
N ALA A 527 13.20 9.58 -25.23
CA ALA A 527 13.25 10.13 -23.88
C ALA A 527 14.42 11.12 -23.82
N THR A 528 14.23 12.29 -23.21
CA THR A 528 15.29 13.29 -23.06
C THR A 528 16.56 12.67 -22.49
N PHE A 529 16.41 11.76 -21.51
CA PHE A 529 17.47 10.85 -21.07
C PHE A 529 16.86 9.63 -20.36
N LYS A 530 17.68 8.58 -20.20
CA LYS A 530 17.36 7.39 -19.40
C LYS A 530 18.29 7.30 -18.20
N ASP A 531 17.74 7.07 -17.03
CA ASP A 531 18.48 6.88 -15.76
C ASP A 531 18.02 5.56 -15.13
N GLY A 532 18.82 4.51 -15.31
CA GLY A 532 18.44 3.14 -14.93
C GLY A 532 17.13 2.72 -15.59
N LYS A 533 16.11 2.49 -14.76
CA LYS A 533 14.74 2.07 -15.17
C LYS A 533 13.80 3.24 -15.49
N PHE A 534 14.27 4.48 -15.39
CA PHE A 534 13.48 5.70 -15.57
C PHE A 534 13.76 6.32 -16.94
N SER A 535 12.77 6.33 -17.82
CA SER A 535 12.78 7.11 -19.06
C SER A 535 12.20 8.49 -18.77
N ASN A 536 12.99 9.55 -18.98
CA ASN A 536 12.64 10.91 -18.58
C ASN A 536 12.40 11.81 -19.78
N TYR A 537 11.29 12.53 -19.76
CA TYR A 537 10.84 13.47 -20.78
C TYR A 537 10.73 14.86 -20.14
N VAL A 538 11.64 15.75 -20.48
CA VAL A 538 11.79 17.05 -19.80
C VAL A 538 11.39 18.17 -20.73
N PHE A 539 10.44 18.98 -20.26
CA PHE A 539 9.85 20.11 -20.97
C PHE A 539 10.30 21.40 -20.29
N ARG A 540 10.94 22.29 -21.04
CA ARG A 540 11.65 23.46 -20.51
C ARG A 540 11.08 24.76 -21.04
N THR A 541 11.12 25.79 -20.21
CA THR A 541 10.91 27.17 -20.66
C THR A 541 12.04 27.61 -21.59
N ALA A 542 11.88 28.76 -22.27
CA ALA A 542 12.93 29.33 -23.11
C ALA A 542 14.27 29.59 -22.38
N ASP A 543 14.22 29.85 -21.06
CA ASP A 543 15.39 30.02 -20.20
C ASP A 543 15.96 28.68 -19.68
N GLY A 544 15.42 27.54 -20.12
CA GLY A 544 15.91 26.20 -19.79
C GLY A 544 15.39 25.63 -18.47
N VAL A 545 14.39 26.24 -17.84
CA VAL A 545 13.82 25.76 -16.56
C VAL A 545 12.89 24.57 -16.81
N PRO A 546 13.09 23.40 -16.16
CA PRO A 546 12.28 22.20 -16.38
C PRO A 546 10.95 22.26 -15.61
N MET A 547 9.99 23.04 -16.10
CA MET A 547 8.71 23.24 -15.44
C MET A 547 7.80 22.00 -15.46
N LEU A 548 7.99 21.10 -16.44
CA LEU A 548 7.33 19.81 -16.48
C LEU A 548 8.34 18.70 -16.79
N ARG A 549 8.27 17.60 -16.04
CA ARG A 549 9.01 16.36 -16.30
C ARG A 549 8.07 15.18 -16.23
N CYS A 550 7.93 14.42 -17.31
CA CYS A 550 7.23 13.15 -17.32
C CYS A 550 8.24 12.01 -17.19
N VAL A 551 7.90 10.97 -16.43
CA VAL A 551 8.76 9.81 -16.20
C VAL A 551 8.00 8.52 -16.46
N GLU A 552 8.59 7.64 -17.26
CA GLU A 552 8.13 6.26 -17.41
C GLU A 552 9.05 5.31 -16.66
N THR A 553 8.47 4.50 -15.78
CA THR A 553 9.23 3.55 -14.96
C THR A 553 9.02 2.12 -15.46
N GLU A 554 10.12 1.47 -15.85
CA GLU A 554 10.09 0.06 -16.26
C GLU A 554 9.65 -0.84 -15.10
N THR A 555 8.96 -1.94 -15.42
CA THR A 555 8.47 -2.98 -14.48
C THR A 555 7.44 -2.53 -13.45
N LYS A 556 7.24 -1.21 -13.26
CA LYS A 556 6.31 -0.65 -12.30
C LYS A 556 4.86 -0.96 -12.70
N THR A 557 4.15 -1.60 -11.78
CA THR A 557 2.68 -1.76 -11.85
C THR A 557 1.97 -0.52 -11.31
N HIS A 558 0.67 -0.61 -11.02
CA HIS A 558 -0.06 0.48 -10.38
C HIS A 558 0.39 0.73 -8.93
N ALA A 559 1.53 1.41 -8.78
CA ALA A 559 2.31 1.48 -7.55
C ALA A 559 3.00 2.85 -7.39
N ILE A 560 3.81 2.97 -6.34
CA ILE A 560 4.82 4.02 -6.15
C ILE A 560 6.06 3.35 -5.58
N LEU A 561 7.24 3.74 -6.03
CA LEU A 561 8.49 3.10 -5.67
C LEU A 561 9.40 4.04 -4.83
N PRO A 562 10.13 3.52 -3.83
CA PRO A 562 11.10 4.31 -3.08
C PRO A 562 12.16 5.03 -3.95
N SER A 563 12.62 4.39 -5.03
CA SER A 563 13.54 5.01 -5.99
C SER A 563 12.96 6.22 -6.73
N GLU A 564 11.64 6.24 -6.96
CA GLU A 564 10.94 7.39 -7.54
C GLU A 564 10.86 8.55 -6.56
N CYS A 565 10.62 8.25 -5.28
CA CYS A 565 10.61 9.26 -4.22
C CYS A 565 12.00 9.88 -4.04
N GLU A 566 13.05 9.05 -4.08
CA GLU A 566 14.45 9.52 -4.05
C GLU A 566 14.78 10.42 -5.25
N MET A 567 14.35 10.04 -6.46
CA MET A 567 14.54 10.83 -7.67
C MET A 567 13.76 12.16 -7.60
N ALA A 568 12.49 12.12 -7.21
CA ALA A 568 11.64 13.30 -7.06
C ALA A 568 12.26 14.31 -6.11
N TRP A 569 12.81 13.84 -4.99
CA TRP A 569 13.51 14.69 -4.04
C TRP A 569 14.81 15.27 -4.60
N THR A 570 15.73 14.40 -4.99
CA THR A 570 17.13 14.77 -5.28
C THR A 570 17.29 15.49 -6.62
N GLN A 571 16.44 15.17 -7.60
CA GLN A 571 16.54 15.71 -8.94
C GLN A 571 15.48 16.76 -9.28
N PHE A 572 14.42 16.91 -8.47
CA PHE A 572 13.32 17.83 -8.78
C PHE A 572 12.95 18.77 -7.63
N PHE A 573 12.32 18.29 -6.55
CA PHE A 573 11.83 19.15 -5.45
C PHE A 573 12.93 20.03 -4.87
N SER A 574 14.09 19.47 -4.55
CA SER A 574 15.22 20.24 -4.01
C SER A 574 15.76 21.36 -4.91
N LYS A 575 15.34 21.39 -6.18
CA LYS A 575 15.71 22.41 -7.16
C LYS A 575 14.74 23.60 -7.19
N PHE A 576 13.53 23.43 -6.65
CA PHE A 576 12.49 24.45 -6.66
C PHE A 576 12.22 24.99 -5.27
N THR A 577 12.11 26.31 -5.17
CA THR A 577 11.63 27.01 -3.97
C THR A 577 10.63 28.08 -4.39
N LYS A 578 9.64 28.40 -3.56
CA LYS A 578 8.63 29.42 -3.85
C LYS A 578 8.60 30.49 -2.77
N ASP A 579 8.69 31.76 -3.15
CA ASP A 579 8.31 32.85 -2.25
C ASP A 579 6.79 32.95 -2.22
N VAL A 580 6.17 32.34 -1.20
CA VAL A 580 4.71 32.32 -1.03
C VAL A 580 4.09 33.70 -0.82
N LYS A 581 4.88 34.72 -0.45
CA LYS A 581 4.37 36.09 -0.24
C LYS A 581 4.20 36.85 -1.55
N ASN A 582 5.16 36.67 -2.47
CA ASN A 582 5.20 37.38 -3.74
C ASN A 582 4.80 36.49 -4.94
N GLY A 583 4.58 35.19 -4.72
CA GLY A 583 4.22 34.22 -5.75
C GLY A 583 5.37 33.82 -6.69
N ILE A 584 6.61 34.23 -6.39
CA ILE A 584 7.76 34.00 -7.28
C ILE A 584 8.30 32.59 -7.07
N LEU A 585 8.32 31.79 -8.14
CA LEU A 585 9.01 30.50 -8.17
C LEU A 585 10.48 30.69 -8.52
N TYR A 586 11.35 29.93 -7.87
CA TYR A 586 12.78 29.91 -8.14
C TYR A 586 13.22 28.50 -8.52
N TYR A 587 14.08 28.40 -9.53
CA TYR A 587 14.79 27.18 -9.91
C TYR A 587 16.29 27.38 -9.69
N GLU A 588 16.89 26.54 -8.84
CA GLU A 588 18.30 26.63 -8.44
C GLU A 588 18.71 28.06 -8.01
N GLY A 589 17.83 28.72 -7.25
CA GLY A 589 18.04 30.07 -6.71
C GLY A 589 17.80 31.22 -7.68
N ARG A 590 17.37 30.95 -8.92
CA ARG A 590 17.04 31.99 -9.92
C ARG A 590 15.52 32.09 -10.11
N PRO A 591 14.93 33.29 -10.15
CA PRO A 591 13.51 33.46 -10.46
C PRO A 591 13.18 32.81 -11.81
N VAL A 592 12.10 32.03 -11.84
CA VAL A 592 11.49 31.54 -13.08
C VAL A 592 10.74 32.70 -13.72
N LYS A 593 11.03 32.97 -14.99
CA LYS A 593 10.44 34.08 -15.76
C LYS A 593 9.25 33.65 -16.59
#